data_AF-A0A4Y2DJL2-F1
#
_entry.id   AF-A0A4Y2DJL2-F1
#
_cell.length_a   1.000
_cell.length_b   1.000
_cell.length_c   1.000
_cell.angle_alpha   90.00
_cell.angle_beta   90.00
_cell.angle_gamma   90.00
#
_symmetry.space_group_name_H-M   'P 1'
#
loop_
_entity.id
_entity.type
_entity.pdbx_description
1 polymer ?
#
loop_
_entity_poly.entity_id
_entity_poly.type
_entity_poly.pdbx_seq_one_letter_code
_entity_poly.pdbx_strand_id
1 'polypeptide(L)'
;MNQNDWDSHLPLSILACRSANHEATGFTPAQMLFCRTLRLPSDILFGRPSDTPSSPNEYLNNLEVLFESVHAFPREGIKLARERIKTRYDSGATDHHFKDGDQVWMYNPKRRKGLSPKLQ
;
A
#
# COMPACT_ATOMS: atom_id res chain seq x y z
N MET A 1 -6.72 13.29 -14.78
CA MET A 1 -5.32 13.60 -14.44
C MET A 1 -4.60 13.96 -15.72
N ASN A 2 -4.00 15.15 -15.75
CA ASN A 2 -3.06 15.54 -16.78
C ASN A 2 -1.65 15.16 -16.29
N GLN A 3 -0.65 15.07 -17.18
CA GLN A 3 0.71 14.74 -16.71
C GLN A 3 1.38 15.87 -15.95
N ASN A 4 0.77 17.06 -15.96
CA ASN A 4 1.32 18.27 -15.37
C ASN A 4 0.72 18.61 -14.00
N ASP A 5 -0.34 17.92 -13.56
CA ASP A 5 -1.03 18.21 -12.29
C ASP A 5 -0.94 17.05 -11.28
N TRP A 6 -0.14 16.00 -11.57
CA TRP A 6 -0.05 14.80 -10.73
C TRP A 6 0.41 15.10 -9.30
N ASP A 7 1.24 16.12 -9.11
CA ASP A 7 1.77 16.56 -7.83
C ASP A 7 0.69 17.20 -6.95
N SER A 8 -0.25 17.93 -7.55
CA SER A 8 -1.39 18.51 -6.85
C SER A 8 -2.33 17.45 -6.26
N HIS A 9 -2.38 16.25 -6.86
CA HIS A 9 -3.19 15.13 -6.40
C HIS A 9 -2.45 14.22 -5.41
N LEU A 10 -1.13 14.34 -5.30
CA LEU A 10 -0.29 13.49 -4.47
C LEU A 10 -0.73 13.43 -3.00
N PRO A 11 -1.12 14.54 -2.33
CA PRO A 11 -1.58 14.49 -0.94
C PRO A 11 -2.80 13.59 -0.74
N LEU A 12 -3.77 13.64 -1.67
CA LEU A 12 -4.97 12.81 -1.63
C LEU A 12 -4.65 11.34 -1.91
N SER A 13 -3.77 11.08 -2.88
CA SER A 13 -3.31 9.71 -3.17
C SER A 13 -2.58 9.09 -1.98
N ILE A 14 -1.69 9.84 -1.32
CA ILE A 14 -0.99 9.37 -0.12
C ILE A 14 -1.97 9.12 1.03
N LEU A 15 -2.96 10.01 1.22
CA LEU A 15 -3.99 9.82 2.23
C LEU A 15 -4.75 8.51 2.00
N ALA A 16 -5.22 8.28 0.77
CA ALA A 16 -5.93 7.05 0.40
C ALA A 16 -5.06 5.81 0.63
N CYS A 17 -3.78 5.84 0.26
CA CYS A 17 -2.85 4.74 0.54
C CYS A 17 -2.69 4.49 2.04
N ARG A 18 -2.65 5.53 2.87
CA ARG A 18 -2.46 5.41 4.33
C ARG A 18 -3.72 4.93 5.06
N SER A 19 -4.90 5.18 4.50
CA SER A 19 -6.19 4.84 5.11
C SER A 19 -6.85 3.58 4.53
N ALA A 20 -6.34 3.03 3.43
CA ALA A 20 -6.86 1.80 2.85
C ALA A 20 -6.32 0.58 3.63
N ASN A 21 -7.17 -0.42 3.83
CA ASN A 21 -6.75 -1.70 4.41
C ASN A 21 -5.78 -2.40 3.48
N HIS A 22 -4.66 -2.86 4.02
CA HIS A 22 -3.68 -3.63 3.28
C HIS A 22 -4.05 -5.12 3.32
N GLU A 23 -4.25 -5.76 2.17
CA GLU A 23 -4.76 -7.14 2.06
C GLU A 23 -3.97 -8.16 2.90
N ALA A 24 -2.63 -8.04 2.93
CA ALA A 24 -1.79 -9.00 3.63
C ALA A 24 -1.81 -8.87 5.17
N THR A 25 -2.22 -7.71 5.69
CA THR A 25 -2.17 -7.41 7.14
C THR A 25 -3.56 -7.19 7.73
N GLY A 26 -4.57 -6.90 6.92
CA GLY A 26 -5.91 -6.56 7.38
C GLY A 26 -6.03 -5.16 8.00
N PHE A 27 -4.92 -4.46 8.23
CA PHE A 27 -4.85 -3.13 8.84
C PHE A 27 -4.47 -2.07 7.81
N THR A 28 -4.84 -0.82 8.10
CA THR A 28 -4.34 0.34 7.34
C THR A 28 -2.90 0.65 7.72
N PRO A 29 -2.07 1.20 6.82
CA PRO A 29 -0.71 1.64 7.16
C PRO A 29 -0.68 2.64 8.32
N ALA A 30 -1.67 3.53 8.43
CA ALA A 30 -1.76 4.47 9.53
C ALA A 30 -2.03 3.79 10.88
N GLN A 31 -2.88 2.76 10.92
CA GLN A 31 -3.07 1.95 12.11
C GLN A 31 -1.79 1.21 12.49
N MET A 32 -1.06 0.69 11.51
CA MET A 32 0.19 -0.03 11.78
C MET A 32 1.30 0.86 12.36
N LEU A 33 1.36 2.13 11.93
CA LEU A 33 2.41 3.06 12.37
C LEU A 33 2.03 3.84 13.63
N PHE A 34 0.76 4.25 13.73
CA PHE A 34 0.30 5.19 14.75
C PHE A 34 -0.73 4.59 15.71
N CYS A 35 -1.13 3.33 15.53
CA CYS A 35 -2.22 2.67 16.27
C CYS A 35 -3.52 3.50 16.28
N ARG A 36 -3.77 4.23 15.18
CA ARG A 36 -4.91 5.12 15.04
C ARG A 36 -5.44 5.10 13.61
N THR A 37 -6.76 5.17 13.50
CA THR A 37 -7.44 5.36 12.22
C THR A 37 -7.41 6.84 11.85
N LEU A 38 -7.00 7.17 10.62
CA LEU A 38 -7.01 8.56 10.15
C LEU A 38 -8.45 9.06 10.01
N ARG A 39 -8.67 10.35 10.29
CA ARG A 39 -9.92 11.03 9.94
C ARG A 39 -9.87 11.42 8.47
N LEU A 40 -10.84 10.94 7.70
CA LEU A 40 -10.96 11.24 6.29
C LEU A 40 -11.82 12.49 6.06
N PRO A 41 -11.65 13.21 4.93
CA PRO A 41 -12.55 14.31 4.57
C PRO A 41 -14.03 13.92 4.57
N SER A 42 -14.35 12.69 4.19
CA SER A 42 -15.70 12.12 4.28
C SER A 42 -16.22 12.06 5.71
N ASP A 43 -15.36 11.71 6.68
CA ASP A 43 -15.73 11.63 8.10
C ASP A 43 -16.11 13.00 8.66
N ILE A 44 -15.51 14.07 8.11
CA ILE A 44 -15.81 15.46 8.49
C ILE A 44 -17.13 15.90 7.86
N LEU A 45 -17.35 15.57 6.58
CA LEU A 45 -18.52 16.00 5.81
C LEU A 45 -19.80 15.27 6.23
N PHE A 46 -19.73 13.95 6.45
CA PHE A 46 -20.88 13.11 6.73
C PHE A 46 -21.01 12.75 8.22
N GLY A 47 -20.01 13.12 9.03
CA GLY A 47 -19.89 12.66 10.40
C GLY A 47 -19.41 11.21 10.46
N ARG A 48 -18.74 10.88 11.57
CA ARG A 48 -18.37 9.51 11.91
C ARG A 48 -19.13 9.12 13.18
N PRO A 49 -19.67 7.90 13.29
CA PRO A 49 -20.19 7.41 14.57
C PRO A 49 -19.11 7.58 15.65
N SER A 50 -19.53 7.95 16.86
CA SER A 50 -18.58 8.31 17.90
C SER A 50 -17.81 7.08 18.37
N ASP A 51 -16.55 6.96 17.96
CA ASP A 51 -15.60 5.98 18.50
C ASP A 51 -15.03 6.42 19.86
N THR A 52 -15.70 7.33 20.57
CA THR A 52 -15.25 7.81 21.87
C THR A 52 -15.31 6.67 22.87
N PRO A 53 -14.18 6.26 23.46
CA PRO A 53 -14.16 5.31 24.56
C PRO A 53 -15.02 5.85 25.70
N SER A 54 -15.78 4.98 26.36
CA SER A 54 -16.62 5.37 27.50
C SER A 54 -15.77 5.79 28.69
N SER A 55 -14.50 5.37 28.74
CA SER A 55 -13.53 5.78 29.75
C SER A 55 -12.08 5.82 29.22
N PRO A 56 -11.18 6.58 29.89
CA PRO A 56 -9.75 6.54 29.59
C PRO A 56 -9.11 5.14 29.69
N ASN A 57 -9.59 4.27 30.59
CA ASN A 57 -9.08 2.90 30.70
C ASN A 57 -9.49 2.04 29.50
N GLU A 58 -10.72 2.20 29.01
CA GLU A 58 -11.18 1.51 27.80
C GLU A 58 -10.34 1.92 26.58
N TYR A 59 -9.99 3.19 26.46
CA TYR A 59 -9.08 3.67 25.42
C TYR A 59 -7.72 2.98 25.48
N LEU A 60 -7.10 2.93 26.66
CA LEU A 60 -5.79 2.33 26.85
C LEU A 60 -5.81 0.82 26.55
N ASN A 61 -6.83 0.10 27.03
CA ASN A 61 -6.99 -1.32 26.75
C ASN A 61 -7.18 -1.59 25.25
N ASN A 62 -8.00 -0.78 24.56
CA ASN A 62 -8.20 -0.92 23.11
C ASN A 62 -6.90 -0.64 22.33
N LEU A 63 -6.10 0.32 22.80
CA LEU A 63 -4.81 0.64 22.20
C LEU A 63 -3.81 -0.50 22.40
N GLU A 64 -3.76 -1.08 23.60
CA GLU A 64 -2.89 -2.22 23.92
C GLU A 64 -3.26 -3.44 23.07
N VAL A 65 -4.54 -3.79 22.97
CA VAL A 65 -5.02 -4.87 22.09
C VAL A 65 -4.68 -4.60 20.62
N LEU A 66 -4.85 -3.35 20.16
CA LEU A 66 -4.50 -2.97 18.79
C LEU A 66 -3.00 -3.11 18.55
N PHE A 67 -2.16 -2.64 19.48
CA PHE A 67 -0.70 -2.74 19.41
C PHE A 67 -0.24 -4.19 19.32
N GLU A 68 -0.75 -5.05 20.20
CA GLU A 68 -0.49 -6.49 20.17
C GLU A 68 -0.93 -7.11 18.83
N SER A 69 -2.13 -6.78 18.34
CA SER A 69 -2.63 -7.34 17.06
C SER A 69 -1.83 -6.88 15.85
N VAL A 70 -1.39 -5.62 15.82
CA VAL A 70 -0.60 -5.02 14.75
C VAL A 70 0.84 -5.55 14.78
N HIS A 71 1.39 -5.90 15.94
CA HIS A 71 2.78 -6.36 16.03
C HIS A 71 2.93 -7.89 16.02
N ALA A 72 1.92 -8.64 16.46
CA ALA A 72 1.96 -10.10 16.52
C ALA A 72 1.80 -10.77 15.14
N PHE A 73 0.98 -10.20 14.25
CA PHE A 73 0.45 -10.93 13.09
C PHE A 73 1.01 -10.58 11.69
N PRO A 74 1.56 -9.39 11.38
CA PRO A 74 1.85 -9.04 9.99
C PRO A 74 3.00 -9.78 9.31
N ARG A 75 3.98 -10.31 10.05
CA ARG A 75 5.23 -10.80 9.42
C ARG A 75 5.02 -12.02 8.53
N GLU A 76 4.29 -13.03 9.04
CA GLU A 76 3.97 -14.23 8.26
C GLU A 76 2.93 -13.95 7.17
N GLY A 77 1.91 -13.11 7.45
CA GLY A 77 0.91 -12.71 6.46
C GLY A 77 1.52 -11.95 5.27
N ILE A 78 2.42 -11.00 5.53
CA ILE A 78 3.16 -10.29 4.49
C ILE A 78 4.04 -11.24 3.69
N LYS A 79 4.71 -12.19 4.35
CA LYS A 79 5.55 -13.19 3.69
C LYS A 79 4.73 -14.06 2.73
N LEU A 80 3.62 -14.64 3.21
CA LEU A 80 2.73 -15.47 2.41
C LEU A 80 2.10 -14.69 1.25
N ALA A 81 1.64 -13.46 1.48
CA ALA A 81 1.09 -12.61 0.42
C ALA A 81 2.15 -12.29 -0.63
N ARG A 82 3.39 -11.98 -0.21
CA ARG A 82 4.52 -11.75 -1.11
C ARG A 82 4.83 -12.98 -1.96
N GLU A 83 4.85 -14.16 -1.36
CA GLU A 83 5.04 -15.43 -2.08
C GLU A 83 3.92 -15.66 -3.09
N ARG A 84 2.65 -15.48 -2.71
CA ARG A 84 1.50 -15.59 -3.63
C ARG A 84 1.60 -14.63 -4.81
N ILE A 85 1.94 -13.36 -4.55
CA ILE A 85 2.11 -12.33 -5.59
C ILE A 85 3.26 -12.69 -6.51
N LYS A 86 4.40 -13.13 -5.95
CA LYS A 86 5.56 -13.59 -6.71
C LYS A 86 5.19 -14.76 -7.61
N THR A 87 4.58 -15.82 -7.08
CA THR A 87 4.16 -16.99 -7.86
C THR A 87 3.21 -16.60 -9.00
N ARG A 88 2.26 -15.67 -8.75
CA ARG A 88 1.38 -15.17 -9.81
C ARG A 88 2.16 -14.39 -10.88
N TYR A 89 3.05 -13.49 -10.48
CA TYR A 89 3.86 -12.70 -11.40
C TYR A 89 4.78 -13.59 -12.24
N ASP A 90 5.41 -14.59 -11.62
CA ASP A 90 6.34 -15.53 -12.25
C ASP A 90 5.63 -16.64 -13.05
N SER A 91 4.30 -16.77 -12.97
CA SER A 91 3.55 -17.87 -13.61
C SER A 91 3.67 -17.92 -15.13
N GLY A 92 4.01 -16.80 -15.77
CA GLY A 92 4.32 -16.70 -17.20
C GLY A 92 5.78 -16.39 -17.50
N ALA A 93 6.65 -16.36 -16.49
CA ALA A 93 8.06 -16.06 -16.67
C ALA A 93 8.74 -17.28 -17.31
N THR A 94 9.26 -17.10 -18.52
CA THR A 94 10.10 -18.09 -19.18
C THR A 94 11.54 -17.83 -18.79
N ASP A 95 12.20 -18.84 -18.22
CA ASP A 95 13.60 -18.73 -17.81
C ASP A 95 14.52 -18.86 -19.02
N HIS A 96 14.93 -17.71 -19.58
CA HIS A 96 15.79 -17.65 -20.75
C HIS A 96 17.26 -17.71 -20.30
N HIS A 97 17.90 -18.84 -20.58
CA HIS A 97 19.33 -19.01 -20.34
C HIS A 97 20.11 -18.68 -21.60
N PHE A 98 20.95 -17.65 -21.52
CA PHE A 98 21.86 -17.25 -22.60
C PHE A 98 23.28 -17.78 -22.33
N LYS A 99 24.00 -18.09 -23.40
CA LYS A 99 25.41 -18.51 -23.37
C LYS A 99 26.29 -17.47 -24.03
N ASP A 100 27.59 -17.55 -23.72
CA ASP A 100 28.59 -16.71 -24.36
C ASP A 100 28.56 -16.91 -25.89
N GLY A 101 28.37 -15.82 -26.63
CA GLY A 101 28.23 -15.82 -28.08
C GLY A 101 26.80 -15.73 -28.60
N ASP A 102 25.77 -15.84 -27.75
CA ASP A 102 24.38 -15.70 -28.17
C ASP A 102 24.03 -14.26 -28.57
N GLN A 103 23.35 -14.11 -29.70
CA GLN A 103 22.81 -12.83 -30.14
C GLN A 103 21.45 -12.59 -29.51
N VAL A 104 21.31 -11.48 -28.78
CA VAL A 104 20.07 -11.08 -28.12
C VAL A 104 19.63 -9.69 -28.55
N TRP A 105 18.32 -9.49 -28.65
CA TRP A 105 17.74 -8.18 -28.96
C TRP A 105 17.74 -7.28 -27.71
N MET A 106 18.32 -6.10 -27.81
CA MET A 106 18.25 -5.08 -26.76
C MET A 106 16.93 -4.31 -26.86
N TYR A 107 16.08 -4.42 -25.84
CA TYR A 107 14.90 -3.57 -25.73
C TYR A 107 15.31 -2.13 -25.40
N ASN A 108 15.20 -1.22 -26.38
CA ASN A 108 15.58 0.19 -26.23
C ASN A 108 14.41 1.14 -26.58
N PRO A 109 13.41 1.28 -25.69
CA PRO A 109 12.29 2.19 -25.92
C PRO A 109 12.74 3.65 -25.81
N LYS A 110 12.50 4.45 -26.86
CA LYS A 110 12.76 5.90 -26.84
C LYS A 110 11.70 6.63 -26.02
N ARG A 111 12.11 7.29 -24.95
CA ARG A 111 11.22 8.11 -24.09
C ARG A 111 11.09 9.53 -24.64
N ARG A 112 9.87 10.07 -24.65
CA ARG A 112 9.63 11.49 -24.90
C ARG A 112 9.90 12.29 -23.62
N LYS A 113 10.75 13.32 -23.71
CA LYS A 113 11.07 14.19 -22.58
C LYS A 113 9.79 14.90 -22.10
N GLY A 114 9.57 14.92 -20.78
CA GLY A 114 8.38 15.53 -20.17
C GLY A 114 7.13 14.66 -20.15
N LEU A 115 7.17 13.43 -20.71
CA LEU A 115 6.07 12.49 -20.59
C LEU A 115 6.48 11.27 -19.76
N SER A 116 5.66 10.94 -18.76
CA SER A 116 5.78 9.71 -17.99
C SER A 116 4.91 8.63 -18.62
N PRO A 117 5.48 7.52 -19.12
CA PRO A 117 4.69 6.39 -19.62
C PRO A 117 3.75 5.77 -18.58
N LYS A 118 4.00 6.01 -17.28
CA LYS A 118 3.16 5.52 -16.18
C LYS A 118 1.93 6.40 -15.91
N LEU A 119 1.88 7.58 -16.51
CA LEU A 119 0.79 8.57 -16.36
C LEU A 119 0.09 8.83 -17.72
N GLN A 120 0.28 7.94 -18.69
CA GLN A 120 -0.44 7.97 -19.99
C GLN A 120 -1.76 7.21 -19.89
#